data_AF-A0A8T0W0J0-F1
#
_entry.id   AF-A0A8T0W0J0-F1
#
_cell.length_a   1.000
_cell.length_b   1.000
_cell.length_c   1.000
_cell.angle_alpha   90.00
_cell.angle_beta   90.00
_cell.angle_gamma   90.00
#
_symmetry.space_group_name_H-M   'P 1'
#
loop_
_entity.id
_entity.type
_entity.pdbx_description
1 polymer ?
#
loop_
_entity_poly.entity_id
_entity_poly.type
_entity_poly.pdbx_seq_one_letter_code
_entity_poly.pdbx_strand_id
1 'polypeptide(L)'
;MMTLDDDAAVELLMASDPTPSSGGKGVSRRGSGYIQCEDIQLCTSWMNISNDPIVGNEQPSKTYWNRIADDFHHNRDFDSNRSANSLEHRMGIILKDCMLFQACYEQIERRNPSGVPYQEHMIEAQARYARASSGKSFQLVHCWLKVRHCEKFASLRQNKMPSRKQDAAPKGEEQQEAGQGPPSKKA
;
A
#
# COMPACT_ATOMS: atom_id res chain seq x y z
N MET A 1 16.15 4.91 4.90
CA MET A 1 15.01 5.84 4.79
C MET A 1 15.10 6.42 3.39
N MET A 2 14.31 5.91 2.44
CA MET A 2 14.33 6.40 1.05
C MET A 2 13.70 7.79 1.01
N THR A 3 14.31 8.71 0.28
CA THR A 3 13.90 10.11 0.24
C THR A 3 12.81 10.30 -0.81
N LEU A 4 12.01 11.35 -0.64
CA LEU A 4 10.95 11.75 -1.59
C LEU A 4 11.47 11.94 -3.03
N ASP A 5 12.79 12.11 -3.20
CA ASP A 5 13.47 12.25 -4.48
C ASP A 5 13.39 10.99 -5.36
N ASP A 6 13.34 9.79 -4.75
CA ASP A 6 13.21 8.54 -5.50
C ASP A 6 11.83 8.42 -6.16
N ASP A 7 10.74 8.82 -5.49
CA ASP A 7 9.37 8.76 -6.03
C ASP A 7 9.19 9.73 -7.23
N ALA A 8 9.85 10.89 -7.21
CA ALA A 8 9.88 11.82 -8.35
C ALA A 8 10.63 11.22 -9.56
N ALA A 9 11.71 10.48 -9.32
CA ALA A 9 12.39 9.73 -10.37
C ALA A 9 11.49 8.63 -10.96
N VAL A 10 10.63 7.98 -10.16
CA VAL A 10 9.65 7.01 -10.67
C VAL A 10 8.58 7.67 -11.51
N GLU A 11 8.02 8.79 -11.06
CA GLU A 11 7.04 9.52 -11.88
C GLU A 11 7.66 9.93 -13.22
N LEU A 12 8.90 10.43 -13.24
CA LEU A 12 9.59 10.81 -14.47
C LEU A 12 9.90 9.61 -15.38
N LEU A 13 10.30 8.47 -14.81
CA LEU A 13 10.58 7.23 -15.56
C LEU A 13 9.30 6.59 -16.11
N MET A 14 8.16 6.76 -15.42
CA MET A 14 6.87 6.19 -15.80
C MET A 14 5.99 7.14 -16.62
N ALA A 15 6.37 8.42 -16.74
CA ALA A 15 5.73 9.41 -17.61
C ALA A 15 6.00 9.19 -19.11
N SER A 16 6.76 8.15 -19.49
CA SER A 16 6.99 7.75 -20.88
C SER A 16 5.86 6.83 -21.38
N ASP A 17 4.74 7.46 -21.80
CA ASP A 17 3.56 6.95 -22.53
C ASP A 17 2.69 5.81 -21.93
N PRO A 18 1.40 6.08 -21.63
CA PRO A 18 0.38 5.03 -21.63
C PRO A 18 -0.12 4.80 -23.07
N THR A 19 0.22 3.65 -23.64
CA THR A 19 -0.46 3.15 -24.84
C THR A 19 -1.93 2.86 -24.51
N PRO A 20 -2.91 3.33 -25.30
CA PRO A 20 -4.29 2.91 -25.15
C PRO A 20 -4.40 1.43 -25.51
N SER A 21 -4.76 0.60 -24.53
CA SER A 21 -5.19 -0.78 -24.77
C SER A 21 -6.54 -0.78 -25.48
N SER A 22 -6.51 -0.61 -26.81
CA SER A 22 -7.67 -0.81 -27.68
C SER A 22 -7.56 -2.17 -28.37
N GLY A 23 -8.28 -3.16 -27.84
CA GLY A 23 -8.51 -4.43 -28.49
C GLY A 23 -10.01 -4.72 -28.62
N GLY A 24 -10.51 -4.80 -29.85
CA GLY A 24 -11.71 -5.56 -30.22
C GLY A 24 -13.02 -4.78 -30.39
N LYS A 25 -13.58 -4.85 -31.60
CA LYS A 25 -14.87 -4.28 -32.01
C LYS A 25 -16.06 -5.02 -31.37
N GLY A 26 -17.08 -4.21 -31.08
CA GLY A 26 -18.42 -4.60 -30.66
C GLY A 26 -18.53 -4.66 -29.14
N VAL A 27 -19.52 -3.98 -28.53
CA VAL A 27 -20.21 -4.37 -27.28
C VAL A 27 -21.06 -3.21 -26.74
N SER A 28 -22.15 -3.63 -26.09
CA SER A 28 -23.15 -2.90 -25.33
C SER A 28 -22.61 -1.87 -24.34
N ARG A 29 -23.52 -0.96 -23.91
CA ARG A 29 -23.36 0.18 -22.98
C ARG A 29 -22.86 -0.19 -21.56
N ARG A 30 -21.71 -0.86 -21.44
CA ARG A 30 -20.90 -0.82 -20.23
C ARG A 30 -20.19 0.53 -20.20
N GLY A 31 -20.28 1.25 -19.09
CA GLY A 31 -19.62 2.54 -18.94
C GLY A 31 -18.13 2.43 -19.26
N SER A 32 -17.53 3.52 -19.76
CA SER A 32 -16.10 3.61 -20.02
C SER A 32 -15.33 3.16 -18.76
N GLY A 33 -14.24 2.40 -18.94
CA GLY A 33 -13.35 2.00 -17.83
C GLY A 33 -12.75 3.22 -17.12
N TYR A 34 -12.17 3.02 -15.93
CA TYR A 34 -11.41 4.08 -15.26
C TYR A 34 -10.13 4.37 -16.03
N ILE A 35 -9.86 5.66 -16.26
CA ILE A 35 -8.60 6.13 -16.87
C ILE A 35 -7.57 6.49 -15.78
N GLN A 36 -6.30 6.61 -16.17
CA GLN A 36 -5.21 6.91 -15.24
C GLN A 36 -5.44 8.20 -14.43
N CYS A 37 -5.92 9.29 -15.06
CA CYS A 37 -6.22 10.54 -14.34
C CYS A 37 -7.35 10.35 -13.31
N GLU A 38 -8.38 9.55 -13.63
CA GLU A 38 -9.44 9.21 -12.66
C GLU A 38 -8.87 8.45 -11.46
N ASP A 39 -7.99 7.47 -11.70
CA ASP A 39 -7.39 6.69 -10.62
C ASP A 39 -6.47 7.54 -9.73
N ILE A 40 -5.67 8.44 -10.32
CA ILE A 40 -4.80 9.38 -9.59
C ILE A 40 -5.66 10.29 -8.70
N GLN A 41 -6.68 10.94 -9.27
CA GLN A 41 -7.54 11.84 -8.50
C GLN A 41 -8.29 11.09 -7.39
N LEU A 42 -8.74 9.86 -7.64
CA LEU A 42 -9.37 9.03 -6.63
C LEU A 42 -8.40 8.72 -5.47
N CYS A 43 -7.14 8.38 -5.77
CA CYS A 43 -6.12 8.17 -4.75
C CYS A 43 -5.86 9.43 -3.92
N THR A 44 -5.70 10.58 -4.58
CA THR A 44 -5.53 11.88 -3.92
C THR A 44 -6.69 12.20 -2.99
N SER A 45 -7.92 12.09 -3.50
CA SER A 45 -9.13 12.44 -2.73
C SER A 45 -9.33 11.53 -1.53
N TRP A 46 -9.09 10.23 -1.71
CA TRP A 46 -9.15 9.27 -0.60
C TRP A 46 -8.11 9.55 0.47
N MET A 47 -6.89 9.97 0.10
CA MET A 47 -5.86 10.35 1.07
C MET A 47 -6.22 11.61 1.82
N ASN A 48 -6.70 12.65 1.12
CA ASN A 48 -7.12 13.91 1.73
C ASN A 48 -8.19 13.68 2.80
N ILE A 49 -9.25 12.94 2.45
CA ILE A 49 -10.35 12.64 3.38
C ILE A 49 -9.93 11.65 4.47
N SER A 50 -8.99 10.73 4.19
CA SER A 50 -8.49 9.79 5.21
C SER A 50 -7.64 10.45 6.29
N ASN A 51 -6.98 11.56 5.97
CA ASN A 51 -6.09 12.28 6.88
C ASN A 51 -6.79 13.46 7.57
N ASP A 52 -8.04 13.76 7.21
CA ASP A 52 -8.80 14.85 7.83
C ASP A 52 -9.16 14.50 9.30
N PRO A 53 -8.65 15.24 10.29
CA PRO A 53 -8.91 14.96 11.71
C PRO A 53 -10.39 15.14 12.10
N ILE A 54 -11.18 15.85 11.30
CA ILE A 54 -12.63 16.03 11.50
C ILE A 54 -13.38 14.74 11.11
N VAL A 55 -12.77 13.88 10.29
CA VAL A 55 -13.26 12.53 9.98
C VAL A 55 -12.91 11.60 11.14
N GLY A 56 -13.50 11.87 12.31
CA GLY A 56 -13.43 10.96 13.45
C GLY A 56 -13.88 9.55 13.07
N ASN A 57 -13.32 8.55 13.75
CA ASN A 57 -13.36 7.11 13.45
C ASN A 57 -14.77 6.46 13.41
N GLU A 58 -15.86 7.23 13.49
CA GLU A 58 -17.24 6.76 13.68
C GLU A 58 -18.21 7.27 12.59
N GLN A 59 -17.74 7.48 11.36
CA GLN A 59 -18.63 7.83 10.26
C GLN A 59 -19.20 6.59 9.56
N PRO A 60 -20.51 6.57 9.22
CA PRO A 60 -21.07 5.53 8.35
C PRO A 60 -20.34 5.49 7.01
N SER A 61 -20.04 4.29 6.50
CA SER A 61 -19.30 4.09 5.24
C SER A 61 -19.85 4.93 4.08
N LYS A 62 -21.17 5.05 3.97
CA LYS A 62 -21.83 5.87 2.94
C LYS A 62 -21.46 7.35 3.02
N THR A 63 -21.41 7.93 4.22
CA THR A 63 -21.02 9.33 4.44
C THR A 63 -19.55 9.55 4.06
N TYR A 64 -18.69 8.60 4.43
CA TYR A 64 -17.28 8.65 4.08
C TYR A 64 -17.04 8.66 2.57
N TRP A 65 -17.70 7.76 1.82
CA TRP A 65 -17.56 7.72 0.37
C TRP A 65 -18.23 8.88 -0.35
N ASN A 66 -19.31 9.45 0.21
CA ASN A 66 -19.89 10.68 -0.33
C ASN A 66 -18.88 11.83 -0.26
N ARG A 67 -18.18 12.01 0.88
CA ARG A 67 -17.14 13.05 1.02
C ARG A 67 -16.00 12.86 0.02
N ILE A 68 -15.56 11.62 -0.18
CA ILE A 68 -14.54 11.31 -1.20
C ILE A 68 -15.06 11.64 -2.60
N ALA A 69 -16.32 11.31 -2.89
CA ALA A 69 -16.91 11.62 -4.19
C ALA A 69 -17.01 13.14 -4.41
N ASP A 70 -17.39 13.89 -3.37
CA ASP A 70 -17.47 15.35 -3.42
C ASP A 70 -16.07 15.96 -3.66
N ASP A 71 -15.05 15.52 -2.92
CA ASP A 71 -13.66 15.97 -3.11
C ASP A 71 -13.10 15.58 -4.49
N PHE A 72 -13.37 14.34 -4.95
CA PHE A 72 -13.00 13.86 -6.28
C PHE A 72 -13.62 14.73 -7.38
N HIS A 73 -14.90 15.05 -7.25
CA HIS A 73 -15.61 15.84 -8.25
C HIS A 73 -15.22 17.32 -8.21
N HIS A 74 -14.87 17.84 -7.04
CA HIS A 74 -14.41 19.22 -6.88
C HIS A 74 -13.03 19.45 -7.50
N ASN A 75 -12.12 18.50 -7.36
CA ASN A 75 -10.71 18.66 -7.72
C ASN A 75 -10.32 18.03 -9.07
N ARG A 76 -11.26 17.43 -9.81
CA ARG A 76 -10.97 16.85 -11.13
C ARG A 76 -10.84 17.93 -12.22
N ASP A 77 -9.96 17.68 -13.17
CA ASP A 77 -9.76 18.45 -14.40
C ASP A 77 -10.27 17.69 -15.66
N PHE A 78 -10.92 16.54 -15.47
CA PHE A 78 -11.45 15.68 -16.53
C PHE A 78 -12.96 15.45 -16.39
N ASP A 79 -13.61 15.03 -17.48
CA ASP A 79 -15.02 14.65 -17.43
C ASP A 79 -15.20 13.29 -16.75
N SER A 80 -16.08 13.26 -15.74
CA SER A 80 -16.34 12.05 -14.96
C SER A 80 -17.69 12.15 -14.27
N ASN A 81 -18.47 11.07 -14.36
CA ASN A 81 -19.79 10.93 -13.74
C ASN A 81 -19.85 9.74 -12.76
N ARG A 82 -18.69 9.33 -12.21
CA ARG A 82 -18.61 8.21 -11.26
C ARG A 82 -19.40 8.53 -9.99
N SER A 83 -20.24 7.58 -9.57
CA SER A 83 -20.93 7.65 -8.28
C SER A 83 -20.00 7.23 -7.13
N ALA A 84 -20.35 7.63 -5.90
CA ALA A 84 -19.63 7.21 -4.69
C ALA A 84 -19.42 5.69 -4.62
N ASN A 85 -20.45 4.89 -4.94
CA ASN A 85 -20.34 3.43 -4.97
C ASN A 85 -19.36 2.92 -6.05
N SER A 86 -19.29 3.60 -7.19
CA SER A 86 -18.33 3.24 -8.24
C SER A 86 -16.89 3.53 -7.78
N LEU A 87 -16.67 4.68 -7.15
CA LEU A 87 -15.37 5.08 -6.60
C LEU A 87 -14.94 4.15 -5.45
N GLU A 88 -15.86 3.77 -4.56
CA GLU A 88 -15.64 2.79 -3.50
C GLU A 88 -15.15 1.46 -4.08
N HIS A 89 -15.87 0.93 -5.06
CA HIS A 89 -15.52 -0.33 -5.70
C HIS A 89 -14.15 -0.25 -6.38
N ARG A 90 -13.89 0.84 -7.13
CA ARG A 90 -12.62 1.06 -7.81
C ARG A 90 -11.45 1.17 -6.83
N MET A 91 -11.61 1.95 -5.76
CA MET A 91 -10.59 2.11 -4.74
C MET A 91 -10.31 0.79 -4.03
N GLY A 92 -11.32 -0.05 -3.79
CA GLY A 92 -11.12 -1.41 -3.26
C GLY A 92 -10.22 -2.28 -4.14
N ILE A 93 -10.36 -2.18 -5.48
CA ILE A 93 -9.49 -2.86 -6.44
C ILE A 93 -8.06 -2.27 -6.38
N ILE A 94 -7.93 -0.94 -6.42
CA ILE A 94 -6.64 -0.25 -6.35
C ILE A 94 -5.87 -0.68 -5.11
N LEU A 95 -6.50 -0.61 -3.94
CA LEU A 95 -5.86 -0.98 -2.66
C LEU A 95 -5.42 -2.43 -2.67
N LYS A 96 -6.26 -3.35 -3.17
CA LYS A 96 -5.92 -4.78 -3.25
C LYS A 96 -4.66 -5.01 -4.07
N ASP A 97 -4.60 -4.45 -5.27
CA ASP A 97 -3.47 -4.66 -6.19
C ASP A 97 -2.22 -3.93 -5.67
N CYS A 98 -2.36 -2.71 -5.13
CA CYS A 98 -1.25 -1.96 -4.54
C CYS A 98 -0.65 -2.67 -3.32
N MET A 99 -1.47 -3.30 -2.46
CA MET A 99 -0.95 -4.08 -1.32
C MET A 99 -0.14 -5.29 -1.78
N LEU A 100 -0.59 -6.00 -2.81
CA LEU A 100 0.14 -7.13 -3.37
C LEU A 100 1.47 -6.66 -3.97
N PHE A 101 1.45 -5.58 -4.75
CA PHE A 101 2.66 -4.98 -5.31
C PHE A 101 3.63 -4.50 -4.23
N GLN A 102 3.14 -3.80 -3.19
CA GLN A 102 3.93 -3.38 -2.04
C GLN A 102 4.61 -4.58 -1.35
N ALA A 103 3.89 -5.70 -1.17
CA ALA A 103 4.46 -6.90 -0.58
C ALA A 103 5.58 -7.51 -1.44
N CYS A 104 5.48 -7.42 -2.77
CA CYS A 104 6.56 -7.80 -3.69
C CYS A 104 7.75 -6.85 -3.60
N TYR A 105 7.50 -5.54 -3.55
CA TYR A 105 8.52 -4.49 -3.46
C TYR A 105 9.32 -4.60 -2.16
N GLU A 106 8.68 -4.75 -1.01
CA GLU A 106 9.38 -4.86 0.28
C GLU A 106 10.23 -6.15 0.40
N GLN A 107 9.89 -7.20 -0.35
CA GLN A 107 10.74 -8.40 -0.39
C GLN A 107 12.09 -8.14 -1.08
N ILE A 108 12.11 -7.20 -2.01
CA ILE A 108 13.34 -6.73 -2.68
C ILE A 108 14.13 -5.88 -1.70
N GLU A 109 13.48 -4.91 -1.06
CA GLU A 109 14.13 -4.03 -0.06
C GLU A 109 14.75 -4.83 1.09
N ARG A 110 14.06 -5.85 1.62
CA ARG A 110 14.60 -6.71 2.69
C ARG A 110 15.86 -7.48 2.31
N ARG A 111 16.10 -7.71 1.02
CA ARG A 111 17.35 -8.34 0.54
C ARG A 111 18.54 -7.38 0.58
N ASN A 112 18.31 -6.12 0.94
CA ASN A 112 19.32 -5.06 1.03
C ASN A 112 20.30 -5.06 -0.17
N PRO A 113 19.81 -4.97 -1.42
CA PRO A 113 20.68 -4.90 -2.59
C PRO A 113 21.37 -3.51 -2.64
N SER A 114 22.39 -3.30 -1.82
CA SER A 114 23.19 -2.08 -1.88
C SER A 114 23.78 -1.92 -3.28
N GLY A 115 23.50 -0.79 -3.94
CA GLY A 115 24.04 -0.47 -5.27
C GLY A 115 23.19 -0.91 -6.45
N VAL A 116 22.00 -1.49 -6.25
CA VAL A 116 21.05 -1.75 -7.34
C VAL A 116 20.19 -0.49 -7.58
N PRO A 117 20.10 0.00 -8.84
CA PRO A 117 19.31 1.19 -9.14
C PRO A 117 17.83 0.93 -8.93
N TYR A 118 17.09 1.96 -8.54
CA TYR A 118 15.66 1.88 -8.26
C TYR A 118 14.84 1.27 -9.41
N GLN A 119 15.21 1.56 -10.65
CA GLN A 119 14.56 1.01 -11.84
C GLN A 119 14.58 -0.52 -11.87
N GLU A 120 15.68 -1.14 -11.42
CA GLU A 120 15.79 -2.60 -11.34
C GLU A 120 14.88 -3.16 -10.24
N HIS A 121 14.71 -2.44 -9.12
CA HIS A 121 13.71 -2.82 -8.12
C HIS A 121 12.29 -2.82 -8.70
N MET A 122 11.95 -1.84 -9.55
CA MET A 122 10.64 -1.77 -10.20
C MET A 122 10.42 -2.92 -11.18
N ILE A 123 11.42 -3.25 -12.00
CA ILE A 123 11.37 -4.39 -12.94
C ILE A 123 11.20 -5.69 -12.16
N GLU A 124 11.97 -5.87 -11.09
CA GLU A 124 11.91 -7.08 -10.27
C GLU A 124 10.58 -7.18 -9.50
N ALA A 125 10.03 -6.05 -9.03
CA ALA A 125 8.72 -5.98 -8.37
C ALA A 125 7.60 -6.34 -9.35
N GLN A 126 7.65 -5.84 -10.58
CA GLN A 126 6.71 -6.20 -11.66
C GLN A 126 6.75 -7.70 -11.96
N ALA A 127 7.95 -8.28 -12.07
CA ALA A 127 8.13 -9.71 -12.32
C ALA A 127 7.58 -10.57 -11.16
N ARG A 128 7.81 -10.15 -9.91
CA ARG A 128 7.23 -10.84 -8.74
C ARG A 128 5.72 -10.72 -8.68
N TYR A 129 5.18 -9.53 -8.95
CA TYR A 129 3.74 -9.30 -8.99
C TYR A 129 3.07 -10.21 -10.03
N ALA A 130 3.61 -10.26 -11.26
CA ALA A 130 3.08 -11.11 -12.32
C ALA A 130 3.01 -12.59 -11.92
N ARG A 131 4.02 -13.09 -11.18
CA ARG A 131 3.99 -14.46 -10.64
C ARG A 131 2.87 -14.67 -9.61
N ALA A 132 2.54 -13.64 -8.82
CA ALA A 132 1.49 -13.68 -7.81
C ALA A 132 0.07 -13.37 -8.35
N SER A 133 -0.04 -12.74 -9.51
CA SER A 133 -1.30 -12.21 -10.10
C SER A 133 -1.79 -13.01 -11.32
N SER A 134 -1.40 -14.28 -11.43
CA SER A 134 -1.73 -15.15 -12.58
C SER A 134 -1.18 -14.62 -13.91
N GLY A 135 0.04 -14.08 -13.89
CA GLY A 135 0.76 -13.60 -15.06
C GLY A 135 0.47 -12.15 -15.47
N LYS A 136 -0.35 -11.40 -14.71
CA LYS A 136 -0.73 -10.03 -15.05
C LYS A 136 0.32 -9.03 -14.57
N SER A 137 0.78 -8.14 -15.45
CA SER A 137 1.60 -7.00 -15.05
C SER A 137 0.81 -6.02 -14.16
N PHE A 138 1.50 -5.35 -13.25
CA PHE A 138 0.88 -4.33 -12.40
C PHE A 138 0.76 -3.02 -13.17
N GLN A 139 -0.49 -2.57 -13.38
CA GLN A 139 -0.80 -1.38 -14.18
C GLN A 139 -1.05 -0.12 -13.34
N LEU A 140 -1.03 -0.23 -12.01
CA LEU A 140 -1.44 0.83 -11.08
C LEU A 140 -0.24 1.43 -10.33
N VAL A 141 0.93 1.53 -10.97
CA VAL A 141 2.12 2.13 -10.35
C VAL A 141 1.86 3.56 -9.91
N HIS A 142 1.17 4.36 -10.73
CA HIS A 142 0.75 5.71 -10.39
C HIS A 142 -0.08 5.77 -9.10
N CYS A 143 -1.02 4.84 -8.89
CA CYS A 143 -1.79 4.75 -7.65
C CYS A 143 -0.92 4.36 -6.47
N TRP A 144 -0.06 3.35 -6.66
CA TRP A 144 0.82 2.86 -5.61
C TRP A 144 1.74 3.96 -5.08
N LEU A 145 2.35 4.77 -5.96
CA LEU A 145 3.17 5.90 -5.57
C LEU A 145 2.40 6.91 -4.72
N LYS A 146 1.12 7.16 -5.01
CA LYS A 146 0.29 8.05 -4.19
C LYS A 146 0.04 7.44 -2.80
N VAL A 147 -0.41 6.18 -2.73
CA VAL A 147 -0.94 5.62 -1.48
C VAL A 147 0.10 4.95 -0.56
N ARG A 148 1.28 4.56 -1.08
CA ARG A 148 2.24 3.69 -0.38
C ARG A 148 2.73 4.21 0.97
N HIS A 149 2.79 5.54 1.13
CA HIS A 149 3.30 6.20 2.34
C HIS A 149 2.18 6.68 3.29
N CYS A 150 0.91 6.47 2.94
CA CYS A 150 -0.21 6.84 3.78
C CYS A 150 -0.34 5.89 4.98
N GLU A 151 -0.49 6.43 6.19
CA GLU A 151 -0.64 5.64 7.43
C GLU A 151 -1.80 4.65 7.34
N LYS A 152 -2.95 5.08 6.81
CA LYS A 152 -4.11 4.21 6.60
C LYS A 152 -3.81 3.03 5.67
N PHE A 153 -3.02 3.24 4.61
CA PHE A 153 -2.58 2.16 3.73
C PHE A 153 -1.68 1.16 4.48
N ALA A 154 -0.78 1.66 5.35
CA ALA A 154 0.03 0.81 6.21
C ALA A 154 -0.83 0.03 7.24
N SER A 155 -1.80 0.66 7.89
CA SER A 155 -2.71 0.02 8.86
C SER A 155 -3.58 -1.07 8.23
N LEU A 156 -4.10 -0.84 7.01
CA LEU A 156 -4.89 -1.83 6.26
C LEU A 156 -4.12 -3.12 6.00
N ARG A 157 -2.79 -3.01 5.84
CA ARG A 157 -1.90 -4.16 5.67
C ARG A 157 -1.64 -4.91 6.97
N GLN A 158 -1.54 -4.20 8.10
CA GLN A 158 -1.35 -4.82 9.41
C GLN A 158 -2.60 -5.62 9.84
N ASN A 159 -3.80 -5.10 9.57
CA ASN A 159 -5.05 -5.75 9.95
C ASN A 159 -5.38 -7.03 9.14
N LYS A 160 -4.72 -7.25 7.99
CA LYS A 160 -4.91 -8.45 7.14
C LYS A 160 -3.88 -9.56 7.39
N MET A 161 -2.83 -9.29 8.15
CA MET A 161 -1.92 -10.34 8.62
C MET A 161 -2.54 -10.97 9.88
N PRO A 162 -2.75 -12.30 9.94
CA PRO A 162 -3.03 -12.92 11.23
C PRO A 162 -1.85 -12.59 12.15
N SER A 163 -2.13 -11.91 13.25
CA SER A 163 -1.12 -11.60 14.27
C SER A 163 -0.36 -12.89 14.56
N ARG A 164 0.93 -12.90 14.24
CA ARG A 164 1.83 -13.96 14.69
C ARG A 164 1.84 -13.81 16.20
N LYS A 165 1.04 -14.63 16.89
CA LYS A 165 1.12 -14.78 18.35
C LYS A 165 2.60 -14.96 18.67
N GLN A 166 3.16 -13.99 19.36
CA GLN A 166 4.45 -14.17 19.99
C GLN A 166 4.19 -15.21 21.08
N ASP A 167 4.56 -16.46 20.83
CA ASP A 167 4.63 -17.46 21.88
C ASP A 167 5.63 -16.94 22.92
N ALA A 168 5.10 -16.65 24.10
CA ALA A 168 5.88 -16.24 25.24
C ALA A 168 6.90 -17.35 25.56
N ALA A 169 8.18 -17.03 25.50
CA ALA A 169 9.25 -17.91 25.93
C ALA A 169 9.10 -18.24 27.44
N PRO A 170 9.31 -19.50 27.85
CA PRO A 170 9.22 -19.87 29.26
C PRO A 170 10.40 -19.27 30.02
N LYS A 171 10.11 -18.62 31.15
CA LYS A 171 11.13 -18.12 32.09
C LYS A 171 11.88 -19.32 32.67
N GLY A 172 13.16 -19.43 32.32
CA GLY A 172 14.11 -20.30 33.01
C GLY A 172 14.40 -19.77 34.41
N GLU A 173 14.38 -20.68 35.37
CA GLU A 173 14.78 -20.49 36.75
C GLU A 173 16.30 -20.23 36.83
N GLU A 174 16.72 -19.17 37.52
CA GLU A 174 18.13 -18.96 37.87
C GLU A 174 18.26 -18.83 39.39
N GLN A 175 19.03 -19.76 39.96
CA GLN A 175 19.33 -19.93 41.36
C GLN A 175 20.13 -18.76 41.92
N GLN A 176 19.75 -18.31 43.12
CA GLN A 176 20.55 -17.41 43.94
C GLN A 176 21.77 -18.16 44.51
N GLU A 177 22.95 -17.72 44.07
CA GLU A 177 24.22 -17.97 44.72
C GLU A 177 24.36 -17.05 45.94
N ALA A 178 24.64 -17.62 47.12
CA ALA A 178 25.06 -16.84 48.28
C ALA A 178 26.09 -17.63 49.11
N GLY A 179 27.26 -17.03 49.29
CA GLY A 179 27.99 -17.10 50.56
C GLY A 179 29.29 -17.90 50.55
N GLN A 180 30.39 -17.23 50.21
CA GLN A 180 31.76 -17.66 50.52
C GLN A 180 32.16 -17.19 51.93
N GLY A 181 32.78 -18.06 52.72
CA GLY A 181 33.57 -17.70 53.89
C GLY A 181 33.63 -18.76 55.00
N PRO A 182 34.79 -19.40 55.27
CA PRO A 182 34.99 -20.25 56.43
C PRO A 182 35.47 -19.42 57.64
N PRO A 183 35.29 -19.94 58.87
CA PRO A 183 36.47 -20.00 59.72
C PRO A 183 36.58 -21.28 60.57
N SER A 184 37.84 -21.64 60.79
CA SER A 184 38.35 -22.67 61.70
C SER A 184 38.03 -22.39 63.18
N LYS A 185 37.86 -23.44 64.00
CA LYS A 185 38.79 -23.85 65.08
C LYS A 185 38.13 -24.82 66.10
N LYS A 186 38.89 -25.90 66.36
CA LYS A 186 39.15 -26.59 67.64
C LYS A 186 37.98 -27.02 68.54
N ALA A 187 37.83 -28.33 68.72
CA ALA A 187 38.22 -29.06 69.94
C ALA A 187 38.33 -30.55 69.62
#